data_AF-A0A2U2HJG8-F1
#
_entry.id   AF-A0A2U2HJG8-F1
#
_cell.length_a   1.000
_cell.length_b   1.000
_cell.length_c   1.000
_cell.angle_alpha   90.00
_cell.angle_beta   90.00
_cell.angle_gamma   90.00
#
_symmetry.space_group_name_H-M   'P 1'
#
loop_
_entity.id
_entity.type
_entity.pdbx_description
1 polymer ?
#
loop_
_entity_poly.entity_id
_entity_poly.type
_entity_poly.pdbx_seq_one_letter_code
_entity_poly.pdbx_strand_id
1 'polypeptide(L)'
;MSSLWWWALALLTLPIWWHRQKRERLKAEPLATARFLPRANPQQQRVWAWVDRALLLARCLLLACAIAWLADLVLPWRGDTVLVGAGVDPAWAERQIADAGFKKAARIDLPAGDALAWLRVHEREWHDDARLLVVASQPMQAVVPRFRHRVELRSMALPPARSEHRVAIVSERAEQWRAMFAALDGPRRYLIETTPSPKTELVIWDVAQAPPVDLRAPLWWVGDTAAFPELGKAASVDGLRYADSARGRLWSAAPPMDAGAARSQFETWQRLHYPPVPFTAPSQVFAADPSSPITSGSGALRHFLGLALLALFALERTLTHARRN
;
A
#
# COMPACT_ATOMS: atom_id res chain seq x y z
N MET A 1 -24.20 -9.02 -22.87
CA MET A 1 -23.00 -8.17 -22.77
C MET A 1 -22.68 -7.66 -24.16
N SER A 2 -22.71 -6.35 -24.33
CA SER A 2 -22.91 -5.62 -25.58
C SER A 2 -21.73 -5.74 -26.57
N SER A 3 -22.09 -6.04 -27.82
CA SER A 3 -21.24 -6.11 -29.02
C SER A 3 -20.68 -4.73 -29.47
N LEU A 4 -20.02 -4.00 -28.56
CA LEU A 4 -19.40 -2.70 -28.83
C LEU A 4 -17.88 -2.76 -29.02
N TRP A 5 -17.26 -3.94 -28.84
CA TRP A 5 -15.82 -4.13 -28.99
C TRP A 5 -15.31 -3.82 -30.41
N TRP A 6 -16.13 -4.03 -31.43
CA TRP A 6 -15.82 -3.66 -32.81
C TRP A 6 -15.59 -2.15 -33.00
N TRP A 7 -16.31 -1.29 -32.26
CA TRP A 7 -16.10 0.15 -32.30
C TRP A 7 -14.77 0.56 -31.66
N ALA A 8 -14.38 -0.12 -30.58
CA ALA A 8 -13.05 0.08 -29.99
C ALA A 8 -11.95 -0.31 -30.99
N LEU A 9 -12.14 -1.41 -31.73
CA LEU A 9 -11.21 -1.85 -32.76
C LEU A 9 -11.10 -0.84 -33.93
N ALA A 10 -12.22 -0.28 -34.37
CA ALA A 10 -12.24 0.80 -35.37
C ALA A 10 -11.50 2.06 -34.86
N LEU A 11 -11.76 2.48 -33.61
CA LEU A 11 -11.05 3.59 -32.95
C LEU A 11 -9.55 3.34 -32.82
N LEU A 12 -9.13 2.09 -32.58
CA LEU A 12 -7.72 1.72 -32.44
C LEU A 12 -6.95 1.79 -33.78
N THR A 13 -7.62 1.60 -34.92
CA THR A 13 -6.97 1.70 -36.26
C THR A 13 -6.87 3.14 -36.78
N LEU A 14 -7.65 4.05 -36.20
CA LEU A 14 -7.77 5.45 -36.61
C LEU A 14 -6.44 6.23 -36.55
N PRO A 15 -5.56 6.07 -35.53
CA PRO A 15 -4.25 6.70 -35.50
C PRO A 15 -3.30 6.26 -36.62
N ILE A 16 -3.40 4.99 -37.03
CA ILE A 16 -2.62 4.41 -38.14
C ILE A 16 -3.14 4.97 -39.46
N TRP A 17 -4.47 5.01 -39.62
CA TRP A 17 -5.11 5.57 -40.80
C TRP A 17 -4.87 7.08 -40.93
N TRP A 18 -4.92 7.83 -39.82
CA TRP A 18 -4.58 9.25 -39.79
C TRP A 18 -3.10 9.49 -40.11
N HIS A 19 -2.19 8.67 -39.55
CA HIS A 19 -0.77 8.74 -39.89
C HIS A 19 -0.54 8.57 -41.40
N ARG A 20 -1.28 7.64 -42.01
CA ARG A 20 -1.27 7.38 -43.44
C ARG A 20 -1.82 8.56 -44.26
N GLN A 21 -2.98 9.12 -43.89
CA GLN A 21 -3.65 10.17 -44.67
C GLN A 21 -2.90 11.51 -44.63
N LYS A 22 -2.30 11.88 -43.49
CA LYS A 22 -1.59 13.17 -43.34
C LYS A 22 -0.29 13.28 -44.17
N ARG A 23 0.10 12.21 -44.86
CA ARG A 23 1.45 12.05 -45.43
C ARG A 23 1.46 11.58 -46.88
N GLU A 24 0.33 11.70 -47.57
CA GLU A 24 0.34 11.77 -49.03
C GLU A 24 1.10 13.04 -49.45
N ARG A 25 2.40 12.91 -49.75
CA ARG A 25 3.18 14.01 -50.34
C ARG A 25 3.29 13.82 -51.85
N LEU A 26 3.08 14.92 -52.56
CA LEU A 26 3.24 15.06 -53.99
C LEU A 26 4.75 15.18 -54.25
N LYS A 27 5.39 14.10 -54.70
CA LYS A 27 6.80 14.14 -55.09
C LYS A 27 6.84 14.60 -56.55
N ALA A 28 7.39 15.79 -56.78
CA ALA A 28 7.65 16.29 -58.13
C ALA A 28 9.00 15.73 -58.58
N GLU A 29 8.98 14.70 -59.42
CA GLU A 29 10.19 14.26 -60.11
C GLU A 29 10.26 14.94 -61.48
N PRO A 30 11.29 15.75 -61.76
CA PRO A 30 11.48 16.29 -63.10
C PRO A 30 11.85 15.14 -64.03
N LEU A 31 11.07 14.96 -65.11
CA LEU A 31 11.38 13.99 -66.15
C LEU A 31 12.79 14.28 -66.68
N ALA A 32 13.66 13.28 -66.72
CA ALA A 32 15.06 13.41 -67.16
C ALA A 32 15.21 13.99 -68.57
N THR A 33 14.14 13.99 -69.38
CA THR A 33 14.06 14.58 -70.72
C THR A 33 13.54 16.03 -70.76
N ALA A 34 13.04 16.57 -69.65
CA ALA A 34 12.38 17.88 -69.58
C ALA A 34 13.33 19.07 -69.28
N ARG A 35 14.65 18.87 -69.38
CA ARG A 35 15.64 19.95 -69.18
C ARG A 35 15.59 21.03 -70.28
N PHE A 36 14.89 20.76 -71.38
CA PHE A 36 14.85 21.62 -72.58
C PHE A 36 13.46 22.17 -72.95
N LEU A 37 12.43 21.98 -72.11
CA LEU A 37 11.10 22.57 -72.36
C LEU A 37 10.82 23.71 -71.38
N PRO A 38 10.57 24.95 -71.86
CA PRO A 38 10.48 26.14 -71.00
C PRO A 38 9.26 26.16 -70.05
N ARG A 39 8.36 25.16 -70.11
CA ARG A 39 7.20 24.99 -69.19
C ARG A 39 6.78 23.52 -69.05
N ALA A 40 7.65 22.65 -68.56
CA ALA A 40 7.18 21.33 -68.11
C ALA A 40 6.59 21.46 -66.70
N ASN A 41 5.25 21.41 -66.58
CA ASN A 41 4.59 21.35 -65.27
C ASN A 41 4.97 20.03 -64.59
N PRO A 42 5.53 20.05 -63.36
CA PRO A 42 5.94 18.83 -62.68
C PRO A 42 4.73 17.93 -62.44
N GLN A 43 4.76 16.70 -62.98
CA GLN A 43 3.77 15.70 -62.59
C GLN A 43 4.01 15.29 -61.15
N GLN A 44 3.01 15.52 -60.32
CA GLN A 44 3.04 15.13 -58.93
C GLN A 44 2.75 13.64 -58.83
N GLN A 45 3.78 12.83 -58.59
CA GLN A 45 3.57 11.40 -58.34
C GLN A 45 3.27 11.18 -56.86
N ARG A 46 2.19 10.45 -56.58
CA ARG A 46 1.87 9.97 -55.23
C ARG A 46 2.74 8.76 -54.93
N VAL A 47 3.87 9.00 -54.29
CA VAL A 47 4.78 7.92 -53.88
C VAL A 47 4.40 7.44 -52.47
N TRP A 48 4.07 6.15 -52.37
CA TRP A 48 3.78 5.48 -51.09
C TRP A 48 5.09 5.15 -50.37
N ALA A 49 5.53 6.03 -49.45
CA ALA A 49 6.73 5.79 -48.66
C ALA A 49 6.43 5.81 -47.16
N TRP A 50 6.88 4.77 -46.44
CA TRP A 50 6.88 4.70 -44.98
C TRP A 50 7.96 5.61 -44.40
N VAL A 51 7.71 6.92 -44.42
CA VAL A 51 8.58 7.94 -43.82
C VAL A 51 8.20 8.13 -42.35
N ASP A 52 9.20 8.18 -41.47
CA ASP A 52 9.11 8.27 -40.00
C ASP A 52 8.65 7.00 -39.29
N ARG A 53 9.40 5.91 -39.53
CA ARG A 53 9.24 4.63 -38.83
C ARG A 53 9.23 4.79 -37.30
N ALA A 54 9.99 5.74 -36.75
CA ALA A 54 10.01 6.03 -35.31
C ALA A 54 8.67 6.56 -34.77
N LEU A 55 8.01 7.49 -35.49
CA LEU A 55 6.72 8.03 -35.07
C LEU A 55 5.61 6.99 -35.23
N LEU A 56 5.67 6.18 -36.30
CA LEU A 56 4.74 5.06 -36.47
C LEU A 56 4.89 4.04 -35.34
N LEU A 57 6.14 3.67 -34.99
CA LEU A 57 6.43 2.76 -33.89
C LEU A 57 5.88 3.30 -32.56
N ALA A 58 6.13 4.57 -32.24
CA ALA A 58 5.60 5.21 -31.03
C ALA A 58 4.06 5.13 -30.93
N ARG A 59 3.36 5.34 -32.06
CA ARG A 59 1.90 5.21 -32.12
C ARG A 59 1.42 3.77 -31.97
N CYS A 60 2.11 2.82 -32.57
CA CYS A 60 1.81 1.39 -32.38
C CYS A 60 2.02 0.97 -30.93
N LEU A 61 3.08 1.45 -30.27
CA LEU A 61 3.35 1.18 -28.85
C LEU A 61 2.30 1.82 -27.94
N LEU A 62 1.88 3.06 -28.21
CA LEU A 62 0.76 3.70 -27.50
C LEU A 62 -0.51 2.85 -27.59
N LEU A 63 -0.80 2.35 -28.79
CA LEU A 63 -1.97 1.52 -29.05
C LEU A 63 -1.90 0.20 -28.29
N ALA A 64 -0.77 -0.50 -28.37
CA ALA A 64 -0.56 -1.76 -27.68
C ALA A 64 -0.65 -1.58 -26.16
N CYS A 65 -0.08 -0.50 -25.62
CA CYS A 65 -0.13 -0.18 -24.19
C CYS A 65 -1.56 0.16 -23.73
N ALA A 66 -2.33 0.88 -24.55
CA ALA A 66 -3.74 1.19 -24.26
C ALA A 66 -4.61 -0.07 -24.26
N ILE A 67 -4.38 -0.98 -25.22
CA ILE A 67 -5.06 -2.28 -25.28
C ILE A 67 -4.71 -3.11 -24.04
N ALA A 68 -3.42 -3.21 -23.67
CA ALA A 68 -2.98 -3.91 -22.47
C ALA A 68 -3.62 -3.31 -21.20
N TRP A 69 -3.71 -1.98 -21.12
CA TRP A 69 -4.31 -1.27 -19.99
C TRP A 69 -5.80 -1.57 -19.82
N LEU A 70 -6.53 -1.76 -20.93
CA LEU A 70 -7.93 -2.19 -20.91
C LEU A 70 -8.07 -3.69 -20.61
N ALA A 71 -7.17 -4.51 -21.17
CA ALA A 71 -7.16 -5.96 -21.00
C ALA A 71 -6.92 -6.38 -19.54
N ASP A 72 -6.07 -5.67 -18.80
CA ASP A 72 -5.74 -5.93 -17.38
C ASP A 72 -6.97 -5.92 -16.44
N LEU A 73 -8.10 -5.36 -16.88
CA LEU A 73 -9.36 -5.39 -16.13
C LEU A 73 -10.13 -6.70 -16.25
N VAL A 74 -9.90 -7.47 -17.32
CA VAL A 74 -10.80 -8.54 -17.75
C VAL A 74 -10.08 -9.86 -17.97
N LEU A 75 -8.82 -9.82 -18.41
CA LEU A 75 -8.07 -11.03 -18.77
C LEU A 75 -7.15 -11.47 -17.63
N PRO A 76 -7.29 -12.73 -17.16
CA PRO A 76 -6.31 -13.32 -16.28
C PRO A 76 -5.01 -13.56 -17.06
N TRP A 77 -3.88 -13.30 -16.43
CA TRP A 77 -2.55 -13.40 -17.06
C TRP A 77 -1.47 -13.99 -16.14
N ARG A 78 -1.78 -14.21 -14.85
CA ARG A 78 -0.88 -14.84 -13.89
C ARG A 78 -1.17 -16.33 -13.75
N GLY A 79 -0.12 -17.14 -13.67
CA GLY A 79 -0.18 -18.55 -13.28
C GLY A 79 0.19 -18.75 -11.81
N ASP A 80 0.71 -19.93 -11.48
CA ASP A 80 1.16 -20.26 -10.13
C ASP A 80 2.04 -19.17 -9.52
N THR A 81 1.68 -18.71 -8.32
CA THR A 81 2.30 -17.55 -7.69
C THR A 81 2.53 -17.75 -6.20
N VAL A 82 3.66 -17.25 -5.71
CA VAL A 82 4.00 -17.11 -4.30
C VAL A 82 3.95 -15.63 -3.91
N LEU A 83 3.17 -15.33 -2.89
CA LEU A 83 3.08 -14.03 -2.23
C LEU A 83 3.95 -14.05 -0.98
N VAL A 84 4.99 -13.22 -0.93
CA VAL A 84 5.90 -13.14 0.22
C VAL A 84 5.61 -11.87 0.99
N GLY A 85 5.22 -12.00 2.25
CA GLY A 85 4.94 -10.87 3.13
C GLY A 85 6.21 -10.18 3.61
N ALA A 86 6.12 -8.88 3.87
CA ALA A 86 7.24 -8.10 4.41
C ALA A 86 7.73 -8.65 5.77
N GLY A 87 9.04 -8.62 5.97
CA GLY A 87 9.69 -9.00 7.24
C GLY A 87 9.89 -10.50 7.46
N VAL A 88 9.37 -11.36 6.57
CA VAL A 88 9.60 -12.80 6.64
C VAL A 88 11.08 -13.13 6.40
N ASP A 89 11.64 -14.06 7.18
CA ASP A 89 12.99 -14.59 6.97
C ASP A 89 13.10 -15.25 5.58
N PRO A 90 13.99 -14.76 4.69
CA PRO A 90 14.17 -15.35 3.36
C PRO A 90 14.51 -16.83 3.40
N ALA A 91 15.35 -17.28 4.35
CA ALA A 91 15.77 -18.68 4.42
C ALA A 91 14.64 -19.61 4.84
N TRP A 92 13.73 -19.14 5.69
CA TRP A 92 12.50 -19.85 6.02
C TRP A 92 11.51 -19.84 4.85
N ALA A 93 11.33 -18.70 4.19
CA ALA A 93 10.44 -18.57 3.04
C ALA A 93 10.81 -19.53 1.91
N GLU A 94 12.10 -19.60 1.54
CA GLU A 94 12.58 -20.53 0.51
C GLU A 94 12.27 -22.00 0.83
N ARG A 95 12.42 -22.40 2.10
CA ARG A 95 12.08 -23.75 2.55
C ARG A 95 10.59 -24.02 2.37
N GLN A 96 9.72 -23.11 2.82
CA GLN A 96 8.27 -23.27 2.66
C GLN A 96 7.83 -23.31 1.18
N ILE A 97 8.44 -22.49 0.33
CA ILE A 97 8.18 -22.48 -1.12
C ILE A 97 8.59 -23.80 -1.75
N ALA A 98 9.75 -24.33 -1.37
CA ALA A 98 10.25 -25.61 -1.86
C ALA A 98 9.33 -26.77 -1.42
N ASP A 99 8.94 -26.80 -0.15
CA ASP A 99 8.12 -27.85 0.45
C ASP A 99 6.71 -27.88 -0.15
N ALA A 100 6.13 -26.72 -0.48
CA ALA A 100 4.84 -26.62 -1.14
C ALA A 100 4.88 -26.90 -2.66
N GLY A 101 6.08 -27.09 -3.24
CA GLY A 101 6.28 -27.38 -4.65
C GLY A 101 6.20 -26.16 -5.58
N PHE A 102 6.40 -24.94 -5.06
CA PHE A 102 6.27 -23.68 -5.79
C PHE A 102 7.60 -23.13 -6.35
N LYS A 103 8.64 -23.96 -6.51
CA LYS A 103 9.98 -23.52 -6.94
C LYS A 103 10.02 -22.78 -8.29
N LYS A 104 9.06 -23.07 -9.19
CA LYS A 104 8.95 -22.45 -10.53
C LYS A 104 7.89 -21.34 -10.59
N ALA A 105 7.18 -21.09 -9.50
CA ALA A 105 6.09 -20.12 -9.47
C ALA A 105 6.64 -18.68 -9.49
N ALA A 106 5.84 -17.76 -10.03
CA ALA A 106 6.16 -16.34 -9.98
C ALA A 106 6.15 -15.85 -8.53
N ARG A 107 7.01 -14.89 -8.20
CA ARG A 107 7.09 -14.33 -6.84
C ARG A 107 6.60 -12.90 -6.84
N ILE A 108 5.84 -12.54 -5.81
CA ILE A 108 5.35 -11.19 -5.57
C ILE A 108 5.69 -10.85 -4.12
N ASP A 109 6.62 -9.91 -3.95
CA ASP A 109 6.92 -9.34 -2.66
C ASP A 109 5.86 -8.29 -2.33
N LEU A 110 5.16 -8.50 -1.23
CA LEU A 110 4.11 -7.61 -0.78
C LEU A 110 4.69 -6.55 0.17
N PRO A 111 4.28 -5.27 0.03
CA PRO A 111 4.59 -4.27 1.04
C PRO A 111 3.96 -4.65 2.39
N ALA A 112 4.46 -4.08 3.48
CA ALA A 112 3.95 -4.35 4.82
C ALA A 112 2.41 -4.20 4.86
N GLY A 113 1.71 -5.26 5.24
CA GLY A 113 0.24 -5.29 5.20
C GLY A 113 -0.35 -6.70 5.20
N ASP A 114 -1.68 -6.75 5.12
CA ASP A 114 -2.48 -7.97 5.06
C ASP A 114 -2.42 -8.58 3.65
N ALA A 115 -1.68 -9.69 3.50
CA ALA A 115 -1.47 -10.36 2.22
C ALA A 115 -2.76 -10.97 1.65
N LEU A 116 -3.63 -11.47 2.53
CA LEU A 116 -4.93 -12.03 2.14
C LEU A 116 -5.90 -10.95 1.67
N ALA A 117 -5.85 -9.75 2.25
CA ALA A 117 -6.61 -8.60 1.79
C ALA A 117 -6.13 -8.12 0.42
N TRP A 118 -4.81 -8.05 0.20
CA TRP A 118 -4.25 -7.72 -1.11
C TRP A 118 -4.69 -8.74 -2.16
N LEU A 119 -4.57 -10.03 -1.87
CA LEU A 119 -4.98 -11.09 -2.78
C LEU A 119 -6.46 -10.96 -3.19
N ARG A 120 -7.35 -10.61 -2.25
CA ARG A 120 -8.78 -10.43 -2.53
C ARG A 120 -9.06 -9.32 -3.55
N VAL A 121 -8.24 -8.28 -3.59
CA VAL A 121 -8.37 -7.16 -4.54
C VAL A 121 -7.86 -7.55 -5.93
N HIS A 122 -6.87 -8.45 -5.99
CA HIS A 122 -6.18 -8.83 -7.22
C HIS A 122 -6.63 -10.18 -7.79
N GLU A 123 -7.59 -10.86 -7.16
CA GLU A 123 -7.98 -12.24 -7.42
C GLU A 123 -8.25 -12.58 -8.90
N ARG A 124 -8.75 -11.63 -9.67
CA ARG A 124 -9.05 -11.80 -11.11
C ARG A 124 -7.82 -11.93 -12.01
N GLU A 125 -6.62 -11.63 -11.50
CA GLU A 125 -5.39 -11.62 -12.30
C GLU A 125 -4.88 -13.02 -12.63
N TRP A 126 -5.36 -14.04 -11.90
CA TRP A 126 -4.92 -15.42 -12.03
C TRP A 126 -5.82 -16.24 -12.95
N HIS A 127 -5.20 -17.17 -13.67
CA HIS A 127 -5.92 -18.21 -14.39
C HIS A 127 -6.67 -19.13 -13.41
N ASP A 128 -7.81 -19.68 -13.85
CA ASP A 128 -8.71 -20.46 -12.99
C ASP A 128 -8.02 -21.68 -12.32
N ASP A 129 -6.97 -22.23 -12.94
CA ASP A 129 -6.19 -23.36 -12.44
C ASP A 129 -4.96 -22.97 -11.61
N ALA A 130 -4.69 -21.66 -11.46
CA ALA A 130 -3.52 -21.17 -10.75
C ALA A 130 -3.55 -21.56 -9.27
N ARG A 131 -2.43 -22.08 -8.79
CA ARG A 131 -2.19 -22.36 -7.37
C ARG A 131 -1.55 -21.14 -6.72
N LEU A 132 -2.00 -20.79 -5.52
CA LEU A 132 -1.49 -19.65 -4.78
C LEU A 132 -0.91 -20.07 -3.44
N LEU A 133 0.31 -19.60 -3.15
CA LEU A 133 0.97 -19.77 -1.87
C LEU A 133 1.21 -18.39 -1.24
N VAL A 134 0.78 -18.21 0.00
CA VAL A 134 1.03 -17.00 0.78
C VAL A 134 1.99 -17.36 1.91
N VAL A 135 3.17 -16.74 1.91
CA VAL A 135 4.21 -16.91 2.92
C VAL A 135 4.35 -15.58 3.67
N ALA A 136 3.63 -15.43 4.78
CA ALA A 136 3.52 -14.14 5.47
C ALA A 136 3.16 -14.26 6.96
N SER A 137 3.51 -13.25 7.75
CA SER A 137 2.95 -13.06 9.10
C SER A 137 1.56 -12.45 9.01
N GLN A 138 0.59 -13.30 8.68
CA GLN A 138 -0.77 -12.91 8.40
C GLN A 138 -1.56 -12.69 9.71
N PRO A 139 -2.22 -11.53 9.92
CA PRO A 139 -3.12 -11.36 11.06
C PRO A 139 -4.33 -12.31 10.92
N MET A 140 -4.74 -12.90 12.05
CA MET A 140 -5.93 -13.72 12.15
C MET A 140 -7.17 -12.86 11.92
N GLN A 141 -7.90 -13.14 10.84
CA GLN A 141 -9.15 -12.45 10.54
C GLN A 141 -10.30 -13.08 11.35
N ALA A 142 -11.21 -12.22 11.82
CA ALA A 142 -12.39 -12.67 12.58
C ALA A 142 -13.35 -13.53 11.73
N VAL A 143 -13.32 -13.34 10.41
CA VAL A 143 -14.10 -14.12 9.44
C VAL A 143 -13.13 -14.85 8.53
N VAL A 144 -13.37 -16.14 8.31
CA VAL A 144 -12.56 -16.96 7.40
C VAL A 144 -12.70 -16.40 5.98
N PRO A 145 -11.61 -15.93 5.35
CA PRO A 145 -11.68 -15.40 4.00
C PRO A 145 -11.98 -16.51 3.00
N ARG A 146 -12.77 -16.17 1.97
CA ARG A 146 -13.12 -17.04 0.85
C ARG A 146 -12.43 -16.51 -0.41
N PHE A 147 -11.89 -17.42 -1.21
CA PHE A 147 -11.18 -17.11 -2.44
C PHE A 147 -11.67 -18.02 -3.57
N ARG A 148 -11.73 -17.52 -4.80
CA ARG A 148 -12.02 -18.25 -6.03
C ARG A 148 -10.92 -19.25 -6.39
N HIS A 149 -9.68 -18.95 -5.99
CA HIS A 149 -8.54 -19.84 -6.16
C HIS A 149 -8.24 -20.60 -4.87
N ARG A 150 -7.58 -21.76 -4.99
CA ARG A 150 -7.04 -22.46 -3.84
C ARG A 150 -5.83 -21.69 -3.31
N VAL A 151 -5.87 -21.31 -2.04
CA VAL A 151 -4.82 -20.52 -1.39
C VAL A 151 -4.23 -21.31 -0.24
N GLU A 152 -2.93 -21.51 -0.25
CA GLU A 152 -2.19 -22.11 0.85
C GLU A 152 -1.49 -21.01 1.66
N LEU A 153 -1.82 -20.89 2.94
CA LEU A 153 -1.19 -19.95 3.85
C LEU A 153 -0.13 -20.67 4.69
N ARG A 154 1.11 -20.20 4.57
CA ARG A 154 2.23 -20.55 5.44
C ARG A 154 2.58 -19.33 6.26
N SER A 155 2.21 -19.38 7.54
CA SER A 155 2.38 -18.25 8.44
C SER A 155 3.45 -18.49 9.50
N MET A 156 4.20 -17.43 9.76
CA MET A 156 5.19 -17.33 10.83
C MET A 156 4.91 -16.07 11.61
N ALA A 157 4.83 -16.17 12.94
CA ALA A 157 4.70 -15.00 13.78
C ALA A 157 5.99 -14.19 13.73
N LEU A 158 5.90 -12.92 13.36
CA LEU A 158 7.04 -12.02 13.48
C LEU A 158 7.26 -11.67 14.95
N PRO A 159 8.52 -11.64 15.42
CA PRO A 159 8.80 -11.12 16.74
C PRO A 159 8.30 -9.66 16.80
N PRO A 160 7.62 -9.26 17.88
CA PRO A 160 7.17 -7.88 18.01
C PRO A 160 8.37 -6.94 17.95
N ALA A 161 8.23 -5.86 17.17
CA ALA A 161 9.25 -4.84 17.08
C ALA A 161 9.52 -4.27 18.48
N ARG A 162 10.81 -4.19 18.85
CA ARG A 162 11.19 -3.57 20.11
C ARG A 162 10.94 -2.07 20.00
N SER A 163 10.19 -1.50 20.93
CA SER A 163 9.95 -0.06 21.02
C SER A 163 10.49 0.48 22.34
N GLU A 164 11.08 1.67 22.29
CA GLU A 164 11.48 2.41 23.48
C GLU A 164 10.50 3.56 23.71
N HIS A 165 9.91 3.62 24.90
CA HIS A 165 8.97 4.67 25.30
C HIS A 165 9.57 5.48 26.44
N ARG A 166 9.60 6.81 26.31
CA ARG A 166 10.14 7.69 27.35
C ARG A 166 9.04 8.21 28.25
N VAL A 167 9.19 7.98 29.54
CA VAL A 167 8.23 8.34 30.58
C VAL A 167 8.88 9.35 31.53
N ALA A 168 8.27 10.51 31.70
CA ALA A 168 8.68 11.46 32.72
C ALA A 168 7.77 11.33 33.95
N ILE A 169 8.34 11.19 35.14
CA ILE A 169 7.56 11.06 36.38
C ILE A 169 7.76 12.31 37.24
N VAL A 170 6.66 13.03 37.46
CA VAL A 170 6.57 14.19 38.36
C VAL A 170 5.55 13.84 39.45
N SER A 171 6.06 13.31 40.57
CA SER A 171 5.25 12.78 41.68
C SER A 171 6.07 12.78 42.98
N GLU A 172 5.41 13.01 44.12
CA GLU A 172 6.00 12.75 45.45
C GLU A 172 6.19 11.24 45.71
N ARG A 173 5.48 10.39 44.97
CA ARG A 173 5.48 8.92 45.08
C ARG A 173 6.21 8.28 43.90
N ALA A 174 7.27 8.92 43.40
CA ALA A 174 7.95 8.53 42.17
C ALA A 174 8.38 7.05 42.13
N GLU A 175 8.85 6.47 43.25
CA GLU A 175 9.27 5.07 43.29
C GLU A 175 8.14 4.07 43.03
N GLN A 176 6.92 4.38 43.49
CA GLN A 176 5.74 3.53 43.26
C GLN A 176 5.39 3.49 41.77
N TRP A 177 5.50 4.64 41.11
CA TRP A 177 5.35 4.74 39.65
C TRP A 177 6.47 4.02 38.90
N ARG A 178 7.72 4.08 39.38
CA ARG A 178 8.84 3.32 38.76
C ARG A 178 8.64 1.82 38.86
N ALA A 179 8.17 1.33 40.00
CA ALA A 179 7.89 -0.10 40.21
C ALA A 179 6.85 -0.65 39.21
N MET A 180 5.85 0.17 38.83
CA MET A 180 4.85 -0.21 37.83
C MET A 180 5.48 -0.51 36.45
N PHE A 181 6.48 0.26 36.04
CA PHE A 181 7.15 0.05 34.75
C PHE A 181 8.26 -1.01 34.79
N ALA A 182 8.86 -1.23 35.96
CA ALA A 182 9.92 -2.22 36.14
C ALA A 182 9.44 -3.68 36.00
N ALA A 183 8.15 -3.94 36.25
CA ALA A 183 7.55 -5.28 36.19
C ALA A 183 7.16 -5.75 34.77
N LEU A 184 7.43 -4.95 33.74
CA LEU A 184 6.99 -5.19 32.37
C LEU A 184 8.10 -5.84 31.54
N ASP A 185 8.22 -7.15 31.62
CA ASP A 185 9.02 -7.92 30.65
C ASP A 185 8.24 -8.03 29.34
N GLY A 186 8.63 -7.23 28.34
CA GLY A 186 7.99 -7.22 27.03
C GLY A 186 8.86 -6.58 25.95
N PRO A 187 8.41 -6.59 24.69
CA PRO A 187 9.12 -5.93 23.59
C PRO A 187 9.19 -4.40 23.74
N ARG A 188 8.40 -3.84 24.67
CA ARG A 188 8.34 -2.41 24.93
C ARG A 188 9.21 -2.08 26.13
N ARG A 189 10.27 -1.30 25.92
CA ARG A 189 11.17 -0.83 26.97
C ARG A 189 10.75 0.57 27.40
N TYR A 190 10.51 0.77 28.69
CA TYR A 190 10.20 2.08 29.25
C TYR A 190 11.46 2.71 29.84
N LEU A 191 11.86 3.86 29.30
CA LEU A 191 12.94 4.68 29.81
C LEU A 191 12.35 5.75 30.71
N ILE A 192 12.66 5.69 32.00
CA ILE A 192 12.11 6.60 33.00
C ILE A 192 13.08 7.77 33.20
N GLU A 193 12.59 8.97 32.97
CA GLU A 193 13.29 10.23 33.16
C GLU A 193 12.61 11.00 34.32
N THR A 194 13.38 11.75 35.11
CA THR A 194 12.83 12.62 36.18
C THR A 194 12.42 14.00 35.68
N THR A 195 12.93 14.40 34.51
CA THR A 195 12.63 15.69 33.90
C THR A 195 12.02 15.46 32.52
N PRO A 196 10.85 16.03 32.21
CA PRO A 196 10.28 15.93 30.88
C PRO A 196 11.21 16.54 29.83
N SER A 197 11.37 15.85 28.71
CA SER A 197 12.13 16.29 27.54
C SER A 197 11.23 16.35 26.31
N PRO A 198 11.64 17.01 25.21
CA PRO A 198 10.85 17.04 23.97
C PRO A 198 10.58 15.65 23.37
N LYS A 199 11.30 14.61 23.82
CA LYS A 199 11.12 13.21 23.40
C LYS A 199 10.22 12.41 24.34
N THR A 200 9.73 13.01 25.43
CA THR A 200 8.85 12.34 26.39
C THR A 200 7.50 12.05 25.74
N GLU A 201 7.11 10.78 25.74
CA GLU A 201 5.84 10.33 25.16
C GLU A 201 4.72 10.28 26.19
N LEU A 202 5.06 9.96 27.45
CA LEU A 202 4.15 9.89 28.58
C LEU A 202 4.67 10.73 29.75
N VAL A 203 3.86 11.64 30.26
CA VAL A 203 4.12 12.37 31.51
C VAL A 203 3.19 11.84 32.60
N ILE A 204 3.76 11.37 33.70
CA ILE A 204 3.02 11.10 34.94
C ILE A 204 3.07 12.35 35.79
N TRP A 205 1.91 12.95 36.00
CA TRP A 205 1.70 14.14 36.80
C TRP A 205 0.83 13.81 38.01
N ASP A 206 1.48 13.56 39.13
CA ASP A 206 0.85 13.17 40.40
C ASP A 206 1.27 14.15 41.49
N VAL A 207 0.98 15.42 41.24
CA VAL A 207 1.15 16.55 42.15
C VAL A 207 0.01 17.56 41.93
N ALA A 208 -0.37 18.30 42.97
CA ALA A 208 -1.48 19.25 42.92
C ALA A 208 -1.17 20.51 42.09
N GLN A 209 0.11 20.85 41.91
CA GLN A 209 0.51 22.04 41.15
C GLN A 209 0.19 21.86 39.67
N ALA A 210 -0.21 22.96 39.02
CA ALA A 210 -0.46 22.97 37.58
C ALA A 210 0.84 22.72 36.80
N PRO A 211 0.81 21.92 35.72
CA PRO A 211 1.97 21.71 34.87
C PRO A 211 2.38 23.01 34.15
N PRO A 212 3.68 23.18 33.85
CA PRO A 212 4.17 24.30 33.05
C PRO A 212 3.40 24.47 31.74
N VAL A 213 3.18 25.72 31.32
CA VAL A 213 2.32 26.05 30.16
C VAL A 213 2.94 25.60 28.84
N ASP A 214 4.26 25.44 28.79
CA ASP A 214 5.05 24.97 27.64
C ASP A 214 5.20 23.45 27.60
N LEU A 215 4.94 22.74 28.70
CA LEU A 215 5.07 21.29 28.76
C LEU A 215 4.00 20.61 27.88
N ARG A 216 4.46 19.82 26.91
CA ARG A 216 3.63 19.07 25.97
C ARG A 216 4.12 17.63 25.88
N ALA A 217 3.18 16.70 25.88
CA ALA A 217 3.45 15.27 25.66
C ALA A 217 2.19 14.63 25.03
N PRO A 218 2.34 13.66 24.12
CA PRO A 218 1.20 12.96 23.54
C PRO A 218 0.24 12.38 24.59
N LEU A 219 0.80 11.85 25.69
CA LEU A 219 0.07 11.16 26.74
C LEU A 219 0.39 11.73 28.11
N TRP A 220 -0.63 11.83 28.94
CA TRP A 220 -0.54 12.26 30.33
C TRP A 220 -1.28 11.28 31.22
N TRP A 221 -0.64 10.89 32.32
CA TRP A 221 -1.28 10.21 33.42
C TRP A 221 -1.39 11.18 34.59
N VAL A 222 -2.61 11.46 35.03
CA VAL A 222 -2.92 12.47 36.04
C VAL A 222 -3.38 11.77 37.32
N GLY A 223 -2.55 11.87 38.36
CA GLY A 223 -2.88 11.37 39.70
C GLY A 223 -3.81 12.30 40.47
N ASP A 224 -3.56 13.61 40.40
CA ASP A 224 -4.42 14.64 40.98
C ASP A 224 -5.14 15.43 39.88
N THR A 225 -6.46 15.26 39.81
CA THR A 225 -7.30 15.90 38.79
C THR A 225 -7.56 17.39 39.04
N ALA A 226 -7.18 17.95 40.21
CA ALA A 226 -7.44 19.35 40.55
C ALA A 226 -6.83 20.34 39.55
N ALA A 227 -5.65 20.02 39.00
CA ALA A 227 -4.96 20.82 38.00
C ALA A 227 -5.51 20.65 36.56
N PHE A 228 -6.47 19.74 36.36
CA PHE A 228 -6.97 19.32 35.05
C PHE A 228 -8.50 19.29 35.03
N PRO A 229 -9.17 20.45 34.92
CA PRO A 229 -10.62 20.54 34.97
C PRO A 229 -11.32 19.73 33.86
N GLU A 230 -10.63 19.45 32.75
CA GLU A 230 -11.13 18.63 31.65
C GLU A 230 -11.48 17.21 32.09
N LEU A 231 -10.81 16.68 33.12
CA LEU A 231 -11.06 15.34 33.66
C LEU A 231 -12.28 15.27 34.58
N GLY A 232 -12.84 16.41 35.01
CA GLY A 232 -14.00 16.45 35.91
C GLY A 232 -15.30 15.93 35.28
N LYS A 233 -15.43 16.03 33.95
CA LYS A 233 -16.58 15.53 33.17
C LYS A 233 -16.17 14.49 32.12
N ALA A 234 -14.96 13.95 32.24
CA ALA A 234 -14.41 12.99 31.30
C ALA A 234 -15.21 11.67 31.27
N ALA A 235 -15.26 11.06 30.09
CA ALA A 235 -15.80 9.71 29.95
C ALA A 235 -14.94 8.73 30.77
N SER A 236 -15.59 7.74 31.39
CA SER A 236 -14.91 6.68 32.12
C SER A 236 -15.17 5.32 31.48
N VAL A 237 -14.12 4.54 31.28
CA VAL A 237 -14.15 3.18 30.75
C VAL A 237 -13.25 2.32 31.64
N ASP A 238 -13.77 1.21 32.16
CA ASP A 238 -13.05 0.27 33.03
C ASP A 238 -12.30 0.94 34.21
N GLY A 239 -12.92 1.97 34.81
CA GLY A 239 -12.36 2.70 35.96
C GLY A 239 -11.30 3.75 35.61
N LEU A 240 -10.96 3.92 34.33
CA LEU A 240 -10.09 4.98 33.82
C LEU A 240 -10.94 6.12 33.26
N ARG A 241 -10.59 7.36 33.57
CA ARG A 241 -11.13 8.57 32.95
C ARG A 241 -10.19 9.07 31.87
N TYR A 242 -10.71 9.56 30.76
CA TYR A 242 -9.89 10.17 29.72
C TYR A 242 -10.53 11.40 29.07
N ALA A 243 -9.70 12.37 28.72
CA ALA A 243 -10.09 13.56 27.99
C ALA A 243 -8.94 14.01 27.07
N ASP A 244 -9.29 14.60 25.93
CA ASP A 244 -8.32 15.25 25.06
C ASP A 244 -8.18 16.73 25.47
N SER A 245 -6.94 17.21 25.56
CA SER A 245 -6.61 18.59 25.93
C SER A 245 -5.61 19.20 24.95
N ALA A 246 -5.39 20.52 25.03
CA ALA A 246 -4.34 21.20 24.26
C ALA A 246 -2.91 20.70 24.59
N ARG A 247 -2.73 19.95 25.69
CA ARG A 247 -1.43 19.41 26.11
C ARG A 247 -1.17 17.99 25.60
N GLY A 248 -2.22 17.29 25.19
CA GLY A 248 -2.23 15.86 24.87
C GLY A 248 -3.45 15.15 25.44
N ARG A 249 -3.48 13.82 25.30
CA ARG A 249 -4.54 12.99 25.88
C ARG A 249 -4.26 12.72 27.36
N LEU A 250 -5.20 13.11 28.19
CA LEU A 250 -5.17 12.95 29.64
C LEU A 250 -5.85 11.64 30.04
N TRP A 251 -5.22 10.91 30.94
CA TRP A 251 -5.75 9.71 31.59
C TRP A 251 -5.71 9.91 33.10
N SER A 252 -6.70 9.40 33.83
CA SER A 252 -6.68 9.40 35.29
C SER A 252 -7.41 8.17 35.83
N ALA A 253 -6.91 7.63 36.94
CA ALA A 253 -7.53 6.55 37.69
C ALA A 253 -7.38 6.83 39.19
N ALA A 254 -8.18 6.15 40.01
CA ALA A 254 -7.94 6.13 41.44
C ALA A 254 -6.53 5.57 41.73
N PRO A 255 -5.77 6.15 42.69
CA PRO A 255 -4.45 5.64 43.04
C PRO A 255 -4.50 4.14 43.38
N PRO A 256 -3.61 3.31 42.81
CA PRO A 256 -3.62 1.88 43.10
C PRO A 256 -3.26 1.61 44.56
N MET A 257 -4.00 0.70 45.20
CA MET A 257 -3.77 0.33 46.61
C MET A 257 -2.55 -0.59 46.80
N ASP A 258 -2.25 -1.42 45.79
CA ASP A 258 -1.13 -2.36 45.79
C ASP A 258 -0.53 -2.51 44.38
N ALA A 259 0.54 -3.30 44.29
CA ALA A 259 1.25 -3.55 43.03
C ALA A 259 0.41 -4.30 41.98
N GLY A 260 -0.50 -5.18 42.41
CA GLY A 260 -1.40 -5.92 41.51
C GLY A 260 -2.46 -5.00 40.89
N ALA A 261 -3.02 -4.10 41.67
CA ALA A 261 -3.93 -3.05 41.22
C ALA A 261 -3.23 -2.06 40.27
N ALA A 262 -1.97 -1.68 40.55
CA ALA A 262 -1.19 -0.84 39.64
C ALA A 262 -0.98 -1.54 38.28
N ARG A 263 -0.64 -2.83 38.31
CA ARG A 263 -0.46 -3.64 37.10
C ARG A 263 -1.75 -3.76 36.29
N SER A 264 -2.88 -4.06 36.92
CA SER A 264 -4.16 -4.21 36.21
C SER A 264 -4.65 -2.90 35.61
N GLN A 265 -4.45 -1.76 36.29
CA GLN A 265 -4.72 -0.43 35.76
C GLN A 265 -3.85 -0.13 34.53
N PHE A 266 -2.55 -0.45 34.61
CA PHE A 266 -1.62 -0.26 33.50
C PHE A 266 -1.97 -1.13 32.29
N GLU A 267 -2.26 -2.41 32.49
CA GLU A 267 -2.69 -3.33 31.41
C GLU A 267 -4.01 -2.85 30.77
N THR A 268 -4.94 -2.35 31.58
CA THR A 268 -6.21 -1.79 31.08
C THR A 268 -5.97 -0.52 30.26
N TRP A 269 -5.14 0.38 30.75
CA TRP A 269 -4.73 1.57 30.00
C TRP A 269 -4.05 1.19 28.68
N GLN A 270 -3.14 0.21 28.68
CA GLN A 270 -2.49 -0.26 27.46
C GLN A 270 -3.49 -0.81 26.44
N ARG A 271 -4.49 -1.60 26.89
CA ARG A 271 -5.55 -2.13 26.02
C ARG A 271 -6.45 -1.05 25.44
N LEU A 272 -6.73 -0.01 26.21
CA LEU A 272 -7.59 1.10 25.77
C LEU A 272 -6.84 2.08 24.87
N HIS A 273 -5.56 2.29 25.11
CA HIS A 273 -4.77 3.28 24.39
C HIS A 273 -4.13 2.73 23.11
N TYR A 274 -3.58 1.53 23.14
CA TYR A 274 -2.92 0.92 21.99
C TYR A 274 -3.87 0.01 21.22
N PRO A 275 -3.76 -0.04 19.88
CA PRO A 275 -4.49 -1.03 19.12
C PRO A 275 -4.09 -2.44 19.59
N PRO A 276 -5.05 -3.39 19.64
CA PRO A 276 -4.75 -4.78 19.94
C PRO A 276 -3.67 -5.29 18.99
N VAL A 277 -2.68 -6.01 19.53
CA VAL A 277 -1.68 -6.68 18.70
C VAL A 277 -2.39 -7.86 18.02
N PRO A 278 -2.43 -7.91 16.68
CA PRO A 278 -3.13 -8.98 15.99
C PRO A 278 -2.39 -10.31 16.21
N PHE A 279 -3.14 -11.35 16.59
CA PHE A 279 -2.61 -12.71 16.61
C PHE A 279 -2.32 -13.17 15.19
N THR A 280 -1.21 -13.89 14.99
CA THR A 280 -0.88 -14.48 13.69
C THR A 280 -1.81 -15.67 13.40
N ALA A 281 -2.37 -15.72 12.19
CA ALA A 281 -3.19 -16.83 11.73
C ALA A 281 -2.34 -18.12 11.66
N PRO A 282 -2.92 -19.29 11.97
CA PRO A 282 -2.25 -20.56 11.76
C PRO A 282 -2.05 -20.83 10.27
N SER A 283 -1.05 -21.65 9.94
CA SER A 283 -0.89 -22.15 8.57
C SER A 283 -2.08 -23.03 8.20
N GLN A 284 -2.71 -22.76 7.06
CA GLN A 284 -3.94 -23.44 6.64
C GLN A 284 -4.14 -23.36 5.12
N VAL A 285 -5.02 -24.20 4.60
CA VAL A 285 -5.38 -24.22 3.18
C VAL A 285 -6.83 -23.75 3.04
N PHE A 286 -7.04 -22.73 2.22
CA PHE A 286 -8.36 -22.27 1.81
C PHE A 286 -8.75 -22.98 0.51
N ALA A 287 -9.91 -23.63 0.53
CA ALA A 287 -10.48 -24.24 -0.66
C ALA A 287 -10.92 -23.16 -1.65
N ALA A 288 -10.81 -23.49 -2.94
CA ALA A 288 -11.35 -22.66 -4.01
C ALA A 288 -12.88 -22.60 -3.91
N ASP A 289 -13.43 -21.39 -4.03
CA ASP A 289 -14.85 -21.11 -4.03
C ASP A 289 -15.20 -20.18 -5.20
N PRO A 290 -15.66 -20.76 -6.33
CA PRO A 290 -15.99 -19.99 -7.54
C PRO A 290 -17.07 -18.91 -7.33
N SER A 291 -17.87 -19.04 -6.26
CA SER A 291 -18.94 -18.11 -5.89
C SER A 291 -18.45 -16.91 -5.05
N SER A 292 -17.18 -16.90 -4.63
CA SER A 292 -16.62 -15.78 -3.88
C SER A 292 -16.70 -14.48 -4.70
N PRO A 293 -17.16 -13.37 -4.10
CA PRO A 293 -17.35 -12.11 -4.81
C PRO A 293 -16.01 -11.50 -5.22
N ILE A 294 -15.86 -11.19 -6.51
CA ILE A 294 -14.70 -10.45 -7.01
C ILE A 294 -14.82 -9.00 -6.55
N THR A 295 -13.84 -8.54 -5.79
CA THR A 295 -13.76 -7.12 -5.42
C THR A 295 -13.33 -6.30 -6.63
N SER A 296 -13.95 -5.12 -6.82
CA SER A 296 -13.58 -4.16 -7.88
C SER A 296 -12.20 -3.55 -7.60
N GLY A 297 -11.12 -4.29 -7.83
CA GLY A 297 -9.76 -3.80 -7.74
C GLY A 297 -9.34 -3.00 -8.98
N SER A 298 -8.27 -2.21 -8.88
CA SER A 298 -7.45 -1.80 -10.03
C SER A 298 -6.49 -2.93 -10.37
N GLY A 299 -6.35 -3.32 -11.64
CA GLY A 299 -5.38 -4.36 -11.99
C GLY A 299 -3.96 -3.92 -11.66
N ALA A 300 -3.10 -4.86 -11.28
CA ALA A 300 -1.76 -4.59 -10.75
C ALA A 300 -0.86 -3.86 -11.77
N LEU A 301 -1.08 -4.08 -13.08
CA LEU A 301 -0.30 -3.43 -14.13
C LEU A 301 -0.84 -2.06 -14.50
N ARG A 302 -2.06 -1.73 -14.08
CA ARG A 302 -2.77 -0.53 -14.52
C ARG A 302 -2.01 0.77 -14.23
N HIS A 303 -1.36 0.86 -13.08
CA HIS A 303 -0.56 2.03 -12.72
C HIS A 303 0.67 2.17 -13.65
N PHE A 304 1.43 1.09 -13.84
CA PHE A 304 2.61 1.07 -14.71
C PHE A 304 2.26 1.32 -16.17
N LEU A 305 1.18 0.71 -16.66
CA LEU A 305 0.67 0.95 -18.01
C LEU A 305 0.17 2.39 -18.18
N GLY A 306 -0.42 2.99 -17.14
CA GLY A 306 -0.78 4.42 -17.13
C GLY A 306 0.45 5.32 -17.26
N LEU A 307 1.53 5.04 -16.52
CA LEU A 307 2.80 5.76 -16.64
C LEU A 307 3.45 5.56 -18.01
N ALA A 308 3.43 4.34 -18.54
CA ALA A 308 3.94 4.02 -19.86
C ALA A 308 3.16 4.78 -20.96
N LEU A 309 1.83 4.84 -20.86
CA LEU A 309 0.98 5.63 -21.75
C LEU A 309 1.35 7.12 -21.72
N LEU A 310 1.54 7.69 -20.53
CA LEU A 310 1.95 9.09 -20.38
C LEU A 310 3.33 9.34 -21.02
N ALA A 311 4.31 8.48 -20.74
CA ALA A 311 5.66 8.60 -21.28
C ALA A 311 5.68 8.45 -22.81
N LEU A 312 4.98 7.47 -23.36
CA LEU A 312 4.85 7.26 -24.80
C LEU A 312 4.11 8.41 -25.48
N PHE A 313 3.12 9.02 -24.81
CA PHE A 313 2.41 10.18 -25.33
C PHE A 313 3.31 11.41 -25.39
N ALA A 314 4.11 11.65 -24.34
CA ALA A 314 5.11 12.72 -24.33
C ALA A 314 6.15 12.51 -25.45
N LEU A 315 6.62 11.28 -25.65
CA LEU A 315 7.56 10.93 -26.71
C LEU A 315 6.97 11.11 -28.12
N GLU A 316 5.70 10.76 -28.33
CA GLU A 316 5.01 11.05 -29.59
C GLU A 316 4.97 12.56 -29.89
N ARG A 317 4.73 13.37 -28.85
CA ARG A 317 4.68 14.83 -28.96
C ARG A 317 6.04 15.45 -29.25
N THR A 318 7.11 15.01 -28.58
CA THR A 318 8.47 15.50 -28.85
C THR A 318 8.94 15.13 -30.25
N LEU A 319 8.72 13.89 -30.70
CA LEU A 319 9.04 13.46 -32.07
C LEU A 319 8.26 14.25 -33.13
N THR A 320 6.99 14.58 -32.85
CA THR A 320 6.18 15.40 -33.74
C THR A 320 6.66 16.84 -33.80
N HIS A 321 7.13 17.39 -32.68
CA HIS A 321 7.64 18.77 -32.59
C HIS A 321 9.03 18.91 -33.21
N ALA A 322 9.97 18.00 -32.89
CA ALA A 322 11.34 18.01 -33.42
C ALA A 322 11.40 17.91 -34.95
N ARG A 323 10.33 17.40 -35.57
CA ARG A 323 10.20 17.33 -37.03
C ARG A 323 9.63 18.59 -37.67
N ARG A 324 8.90 19.42 -36.90
CA ARG A 324 8.31 20.66 -37.42
C ARG A 324 9.33 21.79 -37.51
N ASN A 325 10.37 21.73 -36.69
CA ASN A 325 11.57 22.57 -36.76
C ASN A 325 12.58 21.96 -37.74
#